data_AF-A0A413WKB4-F1
#
_entry.id   AF-A0A413WKB4-F1
#
_cell.length_a   1.000
_cell.length_b   1.000
_cell.length_c   1.000
_cell.angle_alpha   90.00
_cell.angle_beta   90.00
_cell.angle_gamma   90.00
#
_symmetry.space_group_name_H-M   'P 1'
#
loop_
_entity.id
_entity.type
_entity.pdbx_description
1 polymer ?
#
loop_
_entity_poly.entity_id
_entity_poly.type
_entity_poly.pdbx_seq_one_letter_code
_entity_poly.pdbx_strand_id
1 'polypeptide(L)'
;MHPTELIEYLLVAVVVFLIFAASYVFRGKWRTMIRLLAVLCILTYAVFYAIRPSLIEGRVAADVVILEDELEERYPNETFTVTTIPFRTEGYESTNPYTIYVTFSSEPDAEYYYQVTDEGEVEQQGFSSTIEGKIDFQHLGK
;
A
#
# COMPACT_ATOMS: atom_id res chain seq x y z
N MET A 1 -9.84 -2.93 -9.52
CA MET A 1 -8.49 -3.52 -9.75
C MET A 1 -7.54 -2.39 -10.03
N HIS A 2 -6.50 -2.21 -9.21
CA HIS A 2 -5.52 -1.14 -9.42
C HIS A 2 -4.86 -1.31 -10.81
N PRO A 3 -4.71 -0.25 -11.61
CA PRO A 3 -4.06 -0.34 -12.92
C PRO A 3 -2.69 -1.03 -12.91
N THR A 4 -1.95 -0.91 -11.80
CA THR A 4 -0.66 -1.57 -11.58
C THR A 4 -0.81 -3.07 -11.37
N GLU A 5 -1.83 -3.54 -10.66
CA GLU A 5 -2.14 -4.96 -10.49
C GLU A 5 -2.47 -5.63 -11.84
N LEU A 6 -3.17 -4.92 -12.74
CA LEU A 6 -3.46 -5.42 -14.08
C LEU A 6 -2.17 -5.67 -14.88
N ILE A 7 -1.21 -4.74 -14.79
CA ILE A 7 0.11 -4.87 -15.44
C ILE A 7 0.90 -6.02 -14.82
N GLU A 8 0.88 -6.17 -13.50
CA GLU A 8 1.52 -7.29 -12.79
C GLU A 8 0.98 -8.64 -13.26
N TYR A 9 -0.35 -8.80 -13.35
CA TYR A 9 -0.95 -10.04 -13.85
C TYR A 9 -0.58 -10.35 -15.29
N LEU A 10 -0.57 -9.34 -16.15
CA LEU A 10 -0.18 -9.50 -17.55
C LEU A 10 1.27 -9.97 -17.64
N LEU A 11 2.17 -9.38 -16.86
CA LEU A 11 3.57 -9.78 -16.79
C LEU A 11 3.72 -11.23 -16.30
N VAL A 12 3.04 -11.60 -15.22
CA VAL A 12 3.05 -12.98 -14.70
C VAL A 12 2.50 -13.96 -15.74
N ALA A 13 1.41 -13.62 -16.42
CA ALA A 13 0.83 -14.44 -17.48
C ALA A 13 1.80 -14.64 -18.65
N VAL A 14 2.52 -13.58 -19.07
CA VAL A 14 3.54 -13.67 -20.12
C VAL A 14 4.70 -14.58 -19.68
N VAL A 15 5.20 -14.42 -18.46
CA VAL A 15 6.28 -15.27 -17.92
C VAL A 15 5.87 -16.73 -17.87
N VAL A 16 4.69 -17.03 -17.33
CA VAL A 16 4.15 -18.40 -17.28
C VAL A 16 3.97 -18.97 -18.69
N PHE A 17 3.44 -18.18 -19.62
CA PHE A 17 3.29 -18.58 -21.01
C PHE A 17 4.64 -18.93 -21.66
N LEU A 18 5.69 -18.13 -21.43
CA LEU A 18 7.03 -18.40 -21.95
C LEU A 18 7.62 -19.69 -21.36
N ILE A 19 7.43 -19.96 -20.07
CA ILE A 19 7.88 -21.22 -19.44
C ILE A 19 7.13 -22.41 -20.05
N PHE A 20 5.82 -22.27 -20.26
CA PHE A 20 5.02 -23.30 -20.93
C PHE A 20 5.44 -23.50 -22.39
N ALA A 21 5.69 -22.42 -23.14
CA ALA A 21 6.17 -22.46 -24.52
C ALA A 21 7.54 -23.15 -24.61
N ALA A 22 8.46 -22.82 -23.70
CA ALA A 22 9.77 -23.49 -23.59
C ALA A 22 9.62 -25.00 -23.36
N SER A 23 8.61 -25.43 -22.60
CA SER A 23 8.35 -26.86 -22.38
C SER A 23 8.07 -27.66 -23.66
N TYR A 24 7.67 -27.02 -24.76
CA TYR A 24 7.48 -27.68 -26.06
C TYR A 24 8.79 -27.88 -26.84
N VAL A 25 9.82 -27.09 -26.54
CA VAL A 25 11.16 -27.22 -27.16
C VAL A 25 11.94 -28.38 -26.52
N PHE A 26 11.79 -28.58 -25.21
CA PHE A 26 12.46 -29.66 -24.48
C PHE A 26 11.68 -30.99 -24.56
N ARG A 27 12.41 -32.11 -24.59
CA ARG A 27 11.84 -33.48 -24.67
C ARG A 27 12.19 -34.33 -23.45
N GLY A 28 11.43 -35.41 -23.24
CA GLY A 28 11.66 -36.38 -22.17
C GLY A 28 11.40 -35.80 -20.77
N LYS A 29 12.23 -36.17 -19.80
CA LYS A 29 12.08 -35.78 -18.37
C LYS A 29 12.14 -34.27 -18.14
N TRP A 30 12.88 -33.54 -18.99
CA TRP A 30 13.00 -32.08 -18.92
C TRP A 30 11.67 -31.35 -19.19
N ARG A 31 10.82 -31.88 -20.09
CA ARG A 31 9.49 -31.32 -20.34
C ARG A 31 8.60 -31.35 -19.10
N THR A 32 8.66 -32.45 -18.35
CA THR A 32 7.90 -32.62 -17.11
C THR A 32 8.44 -31.71 -16.01
N MET A 33 9.77 -31.59 -15.87
CA MET A 33 10.38 -30.68 -14.89
C MET A 33 10.02 -29.21 -15.15
N ILE A 34 10.06 -28.74 -16.40
CA ILE A 34 9.71 -27.35 -16.74
C ILE A 34 8.25 -27.05 -16.44
N ARG A 35 7.34 -28.00 -16.68
CA ARG A 35 5.92 -27.86 -16.34
C ARG A 35 5.69 -27.81 -14.83
N LEU A 36 6.38 -28.67 -14.07
CA LEU A 36 6.32 -28.63 -12.61
C LEU A 36 6.83 -27.30 -12.06
N LEU A 37 7.91 -26.77 -12.65
CA LEU A 37 8.42 -25.45 -12.29
C LEU A 37 7.39 -24.35 -12.59
N ALA A 38 6.73 -24.39 -13.75
CA ALA A 38 5.68 -23.43 -14.09
C ALA A 38 4.52 -23.46 -13.07
N VAL A 39 4.06 -24.66 -12.70
CA VAL A 39 3.00 -24.84 -11.69
C VAL A 39 3.47 -24.32 -10.33
N LEU A 40 4.71 -24.59 -9.94
CA LEU A 40 5.27 -24.10 -8.70
C LEU A 40 5.32 -22.57 -8.66
N CYS A 41 5.75 -21.92 -9.75
CA CYS A 41 5.76 -20.46 -9.86
C CYS A 41 4.36 -19.85 -9.71
N ILE A 42 3.34 -20.46 -10.33
CA ILE A 42 1.95 -20.01 -10.20
C ILE A 42 1.49 -20.14 -8.74
N LEU A 43 1.78 -21.27 -8.09
CA LEU A 43 1.39 -21.51 -6.71
C LEU A 43 2.06 -20.52 -5.75
N THR A 44 3.37 -20.28 -5.91
CA THR A 44 4.09 -19.30 -5.08
C THR A 44 3.55 -17.89 -5.27
N TYR A 45 3.22 -17.52 -6.52
CA TYR A 45 2.63 -16.22 -6.80
C TYR A 45 1.23 -16.09 -6.19
N ALA A 46 0.40 -17.11 -6.29
CA ALA A 46 -0.95 -17.12 -5.71
C ALA A 46 -0.91 -16.99 -4.18
N VAL A 47 0.01 -17.71 -3.51
CA VAL A 47 0.20 -17.59 -2.06
C VAL A 47 0.68 -16.19 -1.68
N PHE A 48 1.68 -15.66 -2.38
CA PHE A 48 2.16 -14.30 -2.13
C PHE A 48 1.04 -13.26 -2.31
N TYR A 49 0.27 -13.37 -3.38
CA TYR A 49 -0.85 -12.47 -3.66
C TYR A 49 -1.95 -12.52 -2.59
N ALA A 50 -2.22 -13.71 -2.03
CA ALA A 50 -3.20 -13.91 -0.98
C ALA A 50 -2.75 -13.34 0.38
N ILE A 51 -1.45 -13.40 0.69
CA ILE A 51 -0.89 -12.94 1.97
C ILE A 51 -0.63 -11.43 1.98
N ARG A 52 -0.34 -10.83 0.81
CA ARG A 52 0.01 -9.40 0.67
C ARG A 52 -0.94 -8.44 1.39
N PRO A 53 -2.29 -8.56 1.30
CA PRO A 53 -3.20 -7.64 1.98
C PRO A 53 -2.96 -7.59 3.50
N SER A 54 -2.86 -8.75 4.14
CA SER A 54 -2.64 -8.84 5.59
C SER A 54 -1.28 -8.30 6.02
N LEU A 55 -0.25 -8.45 5.19
CA LEU A 55 1.06 -7.84 5.46
C LEU A 55 1.00 -6.31 5.40
N ILE A 56 0.27 -5.75 4.44
CA ILE A 56 0.10 -4.30 4.31
C ILE A 56 -0.69 -3.76 5.50
N GLU A 57 -1.82 -4.39 5.85
CA GLU A 57 -2.62 -3.99 7.02
C GLU A 57 -1.79 -4.03 8.32
N GLY A 58 -0.99 -5.08 8.52
CA GLY A 58 -0.13 -5.20 9.69
C GLY A 58 0.95 -4.11 9.75
N ARG A 59 1.53 -3.74 8.60
CA ARG A 59 2.49 -2.65 8.52
C ARG A 59 1.83 -1.30 8.80
N VAL A 60 0.70 -1.01 8.16
CA VAL A 60 -0.05 0.24 8.38
C VAL A 60 -0.45 0.39 9.85
N ALA A 61 -0.87 -0.69 10.52
CA ALA A 61 -1.18 -0.64 11.94
C ALA A 61 0.04 -0.27 12.80
N ALA A 62 1.25 -0.74 12.44
CA ALA A 62 2.47 -0.34 13.13
C ALA A 62 2.84 1.12 12.85
N ASP A 63 2.69 1.56 11.59
CA ASP A 63 2.95 2.94 11.17
C ASP A 63 2.00 3.92 11.88
N VAL A 64 0.74 3.53 12.11
CA VAL A 64 -0.22 4.33 12.90
C VAL A 64 0.27 4.53 14.32
N VAL A 65 0.77 3.50 15.00
CA VAL A 65 1.27 3.64 16.38
C VAL A 65 2.45 4.61 16.44
N ILE A 66 3.39 4.52 15.51
CA ILE A 66 4.54 5.43 15.42
C ILE A 66 4.07 6.87 15.21
N LEU A 67 3.10 7.06 14.30
CA LEU A 67 2.53 8.37 14.02
C LEU A 67 1.79 8.95 15.22
N GLU A 68 0.98 8.15 15.92
CA GLU A 68 0.24 8.57 17.11
C GLU A 68 1.21 9.04 18.20
N ASP A 69 2.25 8.26 18.50
CA ASP A 69 3.29 8.63 19.48
C ASP A 69 3.96 9.98 19.12
N GLU A 70 4.32 10.18 17.85
CA GLU A 70 4.96 11.43 17.40
C GLU A 70 4.00 12.64 17.44
N LEU A 71 2.73 12.44 17.08
CA LEU A 71 1.72 13.50 17.13
C LEU A 71 1.35 13.89 18.55
N GLU A 72 1.28 12.93 19.49
CA GLU A 72 1.08 13.20 20.91
C GLU A 72 2.25 14.00 21.51
N GLU A 73 3.49 13.69 21.12
CA GLU A 73 4.66 14.47 21.54
C GLU A 73 4.67 15.88 20.94
N ARG A 74 4.35 16.01 19.64
CA ARG A 74 4.38 17.28 18.91
C ARG A 74 3.21 18.20 19.27
N TYR A 75 2.04 17.65 19.55
CA TYR A 75 0.80 18.37 19.80
C TYR A 75 0.08 17.88 21.07
N PRO A 76 0.68 18.03 22.26
CA PRO A 76 0.22 17.39 23.50
C PRO A 76 -1.15 17.88 24.03
N ASN A 77 -1.65 19.00 23.51
CA ASN A 77 -2.96 19.55 23.88
C ASN A 77 -4.01 19.42 22.77
N GLU A 78 -3.67 18.77 21.67
CA GLU A 78 -4.53 18.62 20.51
C GLU A 78 -5.10 17.20 20.48
N THR A 79 -6.37 17.07 20.11
CA THR A 79 -6.98 15.75 19.88
C THR A 79 -7.10 15.53 18.39
N PHE A 80 -6.71 14.36 17.90
CA PHE A 80 -6.79 14.02 16.49
C PHE A 80 -7.48 12.69 16.26
N THR A 81 -7.99 12.48 15.06
CA THR A 81 -8.58 11.21 14.62
C THR A 81 -7.75 10.68 13.47
N VAL A 82 -7.32 9.42 13.59
CA VAL A 82 -6.59 8.71 12.54
C VAL A 82 -7.55 7.86 11.72
N THR A 83 -7.48 8.00 10.41
CA THR A 83 -8.20 7.17 9.44
C THR A 83 -7.20 6.53 8.48
N THR A 84 -7.39 5.25 8.20
CA THR A 84 -6.60 4.52 7.20
C THR A 84 -7.53 3.94 6.15
N ILE A 85 -7.01 3.78 4.94
CA ILE A 85 -7.77 3.22 3.82
C ILE A 85 -7.36 1.76 3.66
N PRO A 86 -8.28 0.79 3.78
CA PRO A 86 -7.95 -0.61 3.58
C PRO A 86 -7.37 -0.87 2.19
N PHE A 87 -6.41 -1.78 2.11
CA PHE A 87 -5.80 -2.16 0.84
C PHE A 87 -6.86 -2.75 -0.11
N ARG A 88 -6.88 -2.27 -1.37
CA ARG A 88 -7.87 -2.63 -2.42
C ARG A 88 -9.30 -2.13 -2.18
N THR A 89 -9.47 -1.03 -1.45
CA THR A 89 -10.78 -0.36 -1.36
C THR A 89 -11.18 0.27 -2.70
N GLU A 90 -12.41 0.03 -3.14
CA GLU A 90 -12.96 0.65 -4.36
C GLU A 90 -12.97 2.18 -4.22
N GLY A 91 -12.59 2.89 -5.28
CA GLY A 91 -12.47 4.36 -5.28
C GLY A 91 -11.12 4.89 -4.80
N TYR A 92 -10.29 4.06 -4.16
CA TYR A 92 -8.94 4.41 -3.70
C TYR A 92 -7.85 3.63 -4.43
N GLU A 93 -8.16 3.16 -5.64
CA GLU A 93 -7.29 2.34 -6.47
C GLU A 93 -6.05 3.08 -6.98
N SER A 94 -5.88 4.37 -6.70
CA SER A 94 -4.66 5.13 -7.02
C SER A 94 -3.95 5.64 -5.78
N THR A 95 -4.50 5.39 -4.60
CA THR A 95 -3.98 5.89 -3.34
C THR A 95 -2.91 4.95 -2.80
N ASN A 96 -1.82 5.52 -2.29
CA ASN A 96 -0.80 4.73 -1.61
C ASN A 96 -1.42 4.12 -0.33
N PRO A 97 -1.47 2.78 -0.19
CA PRO A 97 -2.10 2.12 0.96
C PRO A 97 -1.40 2.39 2.30
N TYR A 98 -0.18 2.94 2.29
CA TYR A 98 0.55 3.36 3.49
C TYR A 98 0.25 4.82 3.89
N THR A 99 -0.67 5.49 3.20
CA THR A 99 -1.07 6.85 3.58
C THR A 99 -2.01 6.80 4.77
N ILE A 100 -1.65 7.54 5.81
CA ILE A 100 -2.45 7.70 7.02
C ILE A 100 -3.06 9.09 7.01
N TYR A 101 -4.35 9.16 7.27
CA TYR A 101 -5.13 10.39 7.24
C TYR A 101 -5.38 10.85 8.67
N VAL A 102 -5.06 12.10 8.96
CA VAL A 102 -5.18 12.68 10.30
C VAL A 102 -6.05 13.92 10.23
N THR A 103 -7.07 13.97 11.06
CA THR A 103 -7.91 15.16 11.24
C THR A 103 -7.74 15.67 12.67
N PHE A 104 -7.25 16.89 12.81
CA PHE A 104 -7.13 17.55 14.12
C PHE A 104 -8.46 18.17 14.54
N SER A 105 -8.77 18.13 15.84
CA SER A 105 -10.06 18.63 16.37
C SER A 105 -10.20 20.15 16.26
N SER A 106 -9.08 20.87 16.27
CA SER A 106 -9.01 22.31 15.97
C SER A 106 -9.25 22.64 14.50
N GLU A 107 -9.02 21.68 13.60
CA GLU A 107 -9.12 21.83 12.15
C GLU A 107 -9.94 20.69 11.52
N PRO A 108 -11.22 20.54 11.89
CA PRO A 108 -12.06 19.43 11.42
C PRO A 108 -12.34 19.50 9.90
N ASP A 109 -12.11 20.65 9.29
CA ASP A 109 -12.27 20.88 7.86
C ASP A 109 -10.98 20.57 7.06
N ALA A 110 -9.93 20.10 7.72
CA ALA A 110 -8.63 19.78 7.12
C ALA A 110 -8.24 18.33 7.43
N GLU A 111 -7.87 17.60 6.39
CA GLU A 111 -7.36 16.24 6.50
C GLU A 111 -5.90 16.22 6.03
N TYR A 112 -5.01 15.82 6.92
CA TYR A 112 -3.57 15.78 6.70
C TYR A 112 -3.12 14.38 6.33
N TYR A 113 -2.19 14.29 5.39
CA TYR A 113 -1.69 13.01 4.85
C TYR A 113 -0.29 12.76 5.39
N TYR A 114 -0.11 11.66 6.11
CA TYR A 114 1.16 11.24 6.68
C TYR A 114 1.58 9.89 6.11
N GLN A 115 2.89 9.65 6.06
CA GLN A 115 3.50 8.36 5.78
C GLN A 115 4.68 8.15 6.74
N VAL A 116 4.87 6.91 7.17
CA VAL A 116 6.05 6.51 7.96
C VAL A 116 7.04 5.83 7.01
N THR A 117 8.27 6.31 7.00
CA THR A 117 9.33 5.74 6.16
C THR A 117 9.76 4.37 6.68
N ASP A 118 10.48 3.58 5.87
CA ASP A 118 11.04 2.31 6.32
C ASP A 118 12.02 2.46 7.52
N GLU A 119 12.54 3.68 7.74
CA GLU A 119 13.43 4.03 8.85
C GLU A 119 12.66 4.44 10.13
N GLY A 120 11.33 4.54 10.06
CA GLY A 120 10.46 4.92 11.17
C GLY A 120 10.26 6.43 11.32
N GLU A 121 10.65 7.23 10.33
CA GLU A 121 10.44 8.68 10.35
C GLU A 121 9.05 9.03 9.82
N VAL A 122 8.33 9.92 10.49
CA VAL A 122 7.03 10.41 10.03
C VAL A 122 7.22 11.60 9.09
N GLU A 123 6.65 11.50 7.90
CA GLU A 123 6.62 12.56 6.91
C GLU A 123 5.19 12.97 6.56
N GLN A 124 4.93 14.28 6.58
CA GLN A 124 3.71 14.84 6.04
C GLN A 124 3.82 14.97 4.52
N GLN A 125 2.98 14.25 3.79
CA GLN A 125 2.94 14.26 2.32
C GLN A 125 2.06 15.38 1.77
N GLY A 126 1.10 15.87 2.56
CA GLY A 126 0.22 16.96 2.15
C GLY A 126 -0.99 17.14 3.06
N PHE A 127 -2.01 17.78 2.52
CA PHE A 127 -3.30 17.96 3.16
C PHE A 127 -4.39 18.23 2.11
N SER A 128 -5.65 18.07 2.50
CA SER A 128 -6.81 18.61 1.79
C SER A 128 -7.71 19.38 2.74
N SER A 129 -8.49 20.30 2.21
CA SER A 129 -9.50 21.01 2.99
C SER A 129 -10.79 21.16 2.21
N THR A 130 -11.91 21.07 2.94
CA THR A 130 -13.25 21.30 2.39
C THR A 130 -13.55 22.79 2.19
N ILE A 131 -12.79 23.68 2.86
CA ILE A 131 -12.97 25.14 2.74
C ILE A 131 -12.01 25.69 1.68
N GLU A 132 -12.58 26.11 0.56
CA GLU A 132 -11.84 26.74 -0.53
C GLU A 132 -11.23 28.09 -0.07
N GLY A 133 -9.91 28.21 -0.13
CA GLY A 133 -9.20 29.46 0.18
C GLY A 133 -8.83 29.71 1.65
N LYS A 134 -9.00 28.73 2.55
CA LYS A 134 -8.35 28.78 3.87
C LYS A 134 -6.84 28.55 3.67
N ILE A 135 -6.00 29.48 4.16
CA ILE A 135 -4.52 29.42 4.01
C ILE A 135 -3.83 29.26 5.38
N ASP A 136 -4.55 29.53 6.47
CA ASP A 136 -4.03 29.43 7.84
C ASP A 136 -4.31 28.03 8.41
N PHE A 137 -3.35 27.13 8.17
CA PHE A 137 -3.36 25.76 8.68
C PHE A 137 -2.24 25.60 9.71
N GLN A 138 -2.60 25.27 10.95
CA GLN A 138 -1.67 25.29 12.08
C GLN A 138 -0.68 24.12 12.05
N HIS A 139 -1.03 23.03 11.35
CA HIS A 139 -0.30 21.75 11.35
C HIS A 139 0.40 21.46 10.02
N LEU A 140 0.55 22.47 9.16
CA LEU A 140 1.12 22.32 7.82
C LEU A 140 2.65 22.52 7.84
N GLY A 141 3.43 21.50 7.48
CA GLY A 141 4.89 21.61 7.26
C GLY A 141 5.72 21.83 8.53
N LYS A 142 5.28 21.28 9.67
CA LYS A 142 5.97 21.36 10.96
C LYS A 142 6.51 20.02 11.44
#